data_AF-A0A9D6NSE7-F1
#
_entry.id   AF-A0A9D6NSE7-F1
#
_cell.length_a   1.000
_cell.length_b   1.000
_cell.length_c   1.000
_cell.angle_alpha   90.00
_cell.angle_beta   90.00
_cell.angle_gamma   90.00
#
_symmetry.space_group_name_H-M   'P 1'
#
loop_
_entity.id
_entity.type
_entity.pdbx_description
1 polymer ?
#
loop_
_entity_poly.entity_id
_entity_poly.type
_entity_poly.pdbx_seq_one_letter_code
_entity_poly.pdbx_strand_id
1 'polypeptide(L)'
;WAKELAVQIPIGIYQGGVVCYPDGRFLYKGAVSAQRCRRAISQALAVGAAPHIHQDDGVYVDQLPDPVREYFALLGVRVRPLAEALEAPVRKVGVEAEAEVLDRLELALAAQGEERWLRSSPGFLELWADGADKGRALAYLADYLGVPQARTVAIGDGLNDLEMIQWAGLGIAMGNSAPALLACATRVTGTIEEDGAAAAIYRLLAEG
;
A
#
# COMPACT_ATOMS: atom_id res chain seq x y z
N TRP A 1 -1.67 -12.31 9.18
CA TRP A 1 -1.33 -12.73 7.81
C TRP A 1 0.04 -13.38 7.64
N ALA A 2 1.18 -12.69 7.48
CA ALA A 2 2.46 -13.35 7.14
C ALA A 2 2.88 -14.46 8.12
N LYS A 3 2.62 -14.26 9.42
CA LYS A 3 2.82 -15.27 10.47
C LYS A 3 1.86 -16.46 10.34
N GLU A 4 0.58 -16.22 10.08
CA GLU A 4 -0.45 -17.27 9.88
C GLU A 4 -0.17 -18.12 8.64
N LEU A 5 0.34 -17.49 7.57
CA LEU A 5 0.73 -18.15 6.33
C LEU A 5 2.12 -18.80 6.39
N ALA A 6 2.79 -18.76 7.55
CA ALA A 6 4.15 -19.27 7.75
C ALA A 6 5.17 -18.78 6.70
N VAL A 7 5.00 -17.55 6.19
CA VAL A 7 5.92 -16.94 5.23
C VAL A 7 7.25 -16.71 5.92
N GLN A 8 8.34 -17.18 5.32
CA GLN A 8 9.72 -17.01 5.84
C GLN A 8 10.61 -16.15 4.93
N ILE A 9 10.10 -15.76 3.77
CA ILE A 9 10.80 -14.89 2.81
C ILE A 9 10.48 -13.42 3.08
N PRO A 10 11.29 -12.48 2.57
CA PRO A 10 11.00 -11.06 2.72
C PRO A 10 9.70 -10.66 2.02
N ILE A 11 9.03 -9.66 2.56
CA ILE A 11 7.75 -9.13 2.07
C ILE A 11 7.86 -7.63 1.83
N GLY A 12 7.13 -7.13 0.83
CA GLY A 12 6.91 -5.71 0.61
C GLY A 12 5.71 -5.21 1.40
N ILE A 13 5.88 -4.12 2.15
CA ILE A 13 4.81 -3.42 2.87
C ILE A 13 4.84 -1.92 2.53
N TYR A 14 3.81 -1.17 2.93
CA TYR A 14 3.69 0.27 2.63
C TYR A 14 3.84 0.58 1.13
N GLN A 15 3.11 -0.15 0.28
CA GLN A 15 3.17 -0.03 -1.19
C GLN A 15 4.59 -0.20 -1.78
N GLY A 16 5.41 -1.05 -1.15
CA GLY A 16 6.81 -1.25 -1.55
C GLY A 16 7.80 -0.27 -0.92
N GLY A 17 7.32 0.64 -0.05
CA GLY A 17 8.16 1.56 0.70
C GLY A 17 9.08 0.88 1.70
N VAL A 18 8.78 -0.35 2.11
CA VAL A 18 9.63 -1.16 2.99
C VAL A 18 9.65 -2.60 2.48
N VAL A 19 10.83 -3.21 2.48
CA VAL A 19 11.02 -4.64 2.26
C VAL A 19 11.70 -5.23 3.49
N CYS A 20 11.06 -6.20 4.14
CA CYS A 20 11.56 -6.80 5.37
C CYS A 20 11.17 -8.27 5.52
N TYR A 21 11.93 -9.01 6.31
CA TYR A 21 11.54 -10.32 6.79
C TYR A 21 10.42 -10.22 7.84
N PRO A 22 9.57 -11.25 7.97
CA PRO A 22 8.55 -11.31 9.03
C PRO A 22 9.10 -11.28 10.47
N ASP A 23 10.40 -11.53 10.65
CA ASP A 23 11.12 -11.41 11.92
C ASP A 23 11.59 -9.97 12.25
N GLY A 24 11.36 -9.02 11.34
CA GLY A 24 11.71 -7.60 11.51
C GLY A 24 13.03 -7.17 10.90
N ARG A 25 13.82 -8.07 10.29
CA ARG A 25 15.04 -7.68 9.56
C ARG A 25 14.70 -6.94 8.27
N PHE A 26 15.23 -5.73 8.10
CA PHE A 26 14.98 -4.90 6.91
C PHE A 26 15.98 -5.16 5.79
N LEU A 27 15.49 -5.17 4.56
CA LEU A 27 16.30 -5.14 3.32
C LEU A 27 16.26 -3.77 2.66
N TYR A 28 15.09 -3.13 2.69
CA TYR A 28 14.88 -1.77 2.20
C TYR A 28 13.93 -1.01 3.12
N LYS A 29 14.18 0.28 3.34
CA LYS A 29 13.40 1.11 4.24
C LYS A 29 13.30 2.55 3.76
N GLY A 30 12.43 2.77 2.77
CA GLY A 30 12.09 4.10 2.26
C GLY A 30 11.32 4.93 3.28
N ALA A 31 11.35 6.25 3.09
CA ALA A 31 10.60 7.19 3.90
C ALA A 31 9.98 8.28 3.03
N VAL A 32 8.92 8.90 3.52
CA VAL A 32 8.39 10.16 3.04
C VAL A 32 9.32 11.25 3.55
N SER A 33 9.83 12.11 2.67
CA SER A 33 10.63 13.26 3.11
C SER A 33 9.83 14.17 4.05
N ALA A 34 10.50 14.82 5.01
CA ALA A 34 9.85 15.70 5.98
C ALA A 34 9.07 16.85 5.30
N GLN A 35 9.57 17.35 4.17
CA GLN A 35 8.88 18.35 3.37
C GLN A 35 7.55 17.83 2.83
N ARG A 36 7.56 16.65 2.18
CA ARG A 36 6.35 16.02 1.64
C ARG A 36 5.34 15.70 2.74
N CYS A 37 5.82 15.17 3.87
CA CYS A 37 4.96 14.87 5.01
C CYS A 37 4.25 16.12 5.55
N ARG A 38 4.96 17.21 5.81
CA ARG A 38 4.36 18.47 6.30
C ARG A 38 3.32 19.03 5.32
N ARG A 39 3.60 18.98 4.02
CA ARG A 39 2.67 19.43 2.98
C ARG A 39 1.41 18.58 2.95
N ALA A 40 1.56 17.27 2.95
CA ALA A 40 0.45 16.33 2.97
C ALA A 40 -0.47 16.54 4.18
N ILE A 41 0.10 16.70 5.39
CA ILE A 41 -0.68 17.02 6.60
C ILE A 41 -1.43 18.34 6.40
N SER A 42 -0.74 19.39 5.96
CA SER A 42 -1.35 20.70 5.74
C SER A 42 -2.50 20.65 4.73
N GLN A 43 -2.37 19.86 3.67
CA GLN A 43 -3.39 19.70 2.64
C GLN A 43 -4.62 18.94 3.16
N ALA A 44 -4.41 17.84 3.89
CA ALA A 44 -5.48 17.09 4.51
C ALA A 44 -6.28 17.95 5.51
N LEU A 45 -5.58 18.67 6.38
CA LEU A 45 -6.22 19.56 7.35
C LEU A 45 -7.01 20.70 6.68
N ALA A 46 -6.51 21.24 5.56
CA ALA A 46 -7.18 22.35 4.86
C ALA A 46 -8.57 21.98 4.28
N VAL A 47 -8.82 20.70 4.02
CA VAL A 47 -10.12 20.20 3.53
C VAL A 47 -10.98 19.58 4.63
N GLY A 48 -10.55 19.72 5.89
CA GLY A 48 -11.24 19.19 7.07
C GLY A 48 -11.05 17.69 7.29
N ALA A 49 -10.03 17.09 6.68
CA ALA A 49 -9.71 15.68 6.89
C ALA A 49 -8.72 15.51 8.07
N ALA A 50 -8.75 14.33 8.71
CA ALA A 50 -7.86 13.98 9.80
C ALA A 50 -6.74 13.03 9.28
N PRO A 51 -5.51 13.55 9.04
CA PRO A 51 -4.41 12.69 8.62
C PRO A 51 -3.85 11.88 9.78
N HIS A 52 -3.33 10.71 9.45
CA HIS A 52 -2.53 9.88 10.33
C HIS A 52 -1.18 9.55 9.70
N ILE A 53 -0.13 9.42 10.51
CA ILE A 53 1.24 9.18 10.08
C ILE A 53 1.72 7.85 10.64
N HIS A 54 2.31 7.01 9.80
CA HIS A 54 2.90 5.74 10.23
C HIS A 54 4.41 5.88 10.33
N GLN A 55 4.97 5.54 11.48
CA GLN A 55 6.39 5.45 11.74
C GLN A 55 6.73 4.05 12.28
N ASP A 56 8.02 3.79 12.51
CA ASP A 56 8.48 2.49 12.96
C ASP A 56 7.96 2.09 14.34
N ASP A 57 7.66 3.07 15.18
CA ASP A 57 7.27 2.86 16.58
C ASP A 57 5.76 3.01 16.82
N GLY A 58 4.98 3.42 15.81
CA GLY A 58 3.54 3.58 15.94
C GLY A 58 2.88 4.43 14.85
N VAL A 59 1.62 4.76 15.10
CA VAL A 59 0.78 5.65 14.30
C VAL A 59 0.53 6.94 15.08
N TYR A 60 0.65 8.08 14.40
CA TYR A 60 0.52 9.41 14.98
C TYR A 60 -0.69 10.10 14.37
N VAL A 61 -1.67 10.46 15.19
CA VAL A 61 -2.98 10.94 14.76
C VAL A 61 -3.75 11.54 15.94
N ASP A 62 -4.46 12.64 15.68
CA ASP A 62 -5.25 13.32 16.71
C ASP A 62 -6.67 12.76 16.84
N GLN A 63 -7.23 12.26 15.73
CA GLN A 63 -8.58 11.71 15.68
C GLN A 63 -8.60 10.40 14.89
N LEU A 64 -9.06 9.34 15.54
CA LEU A 64 -9.27 8.02 14.97
C LEU A 64 -10.70 7.58 15.29
N PRO A 65 -11.47 7.09 14.30
CA PRO A 65 -12.70 6.37 14.59
C PRO A 65 -12.43 5.19 15.54
N ASP A 66 -13.35 4.94 16.49
CA ASP A 66 -13.17 3.90 17.52
C ASP A 66 -12.86 2.50 16.95
N PRO A 67 -13.53 2.03 15.87
CA PRO A 67 -13.19 0.73 15.28
C PRO A 67 -11.73 0.62 14.82
N VAL A 68 -11.16 1.73 14.33
CA VAL A 68 -9.76 1.78 13.84
C VAL A 68 -8.80 1.82 15.03
N ARG A 69 -9.14 2.55 16.08
CA ARG A 69 -8.38 2.56 17.34
C ARG A 69 -8.32 1.16 17.96
N GLU A 70 -9.46 0.46 18.03
CA GLU A 70 -9.54 -0.91 18.53
C GLU A 70 -8.72 -1.87 17.68
N TYR A 71 -8.81 -1.76 16.36
CA TYR A 71 -8.00 -2.55 15.42
C TYR A 71 -6.49 -2.35 15.64
N PHE A 72 -6.02 -1.10 15.76
CA PHE A 72 -4.61 -0.82 16.07
C PHE A 72 -4.17 -1.38 17.42
N ALA A 73 -5.03 -1.30 18.44
CA ALA A 73 -4.74 -1.90 19.75
C ALA A 73 -4.58 -3.42 19.67
N LEU A 74 -5.45 -4.12 18.93
CA LEU A 74 -5.36 -5.57 18.68
C LEU A 74 -4.07 -5.95 17.96
N LEU A 75 -3.58 -5.08 17.06
CA LEU A 75 -2.31 -5.27 16.36
C LEU A 75 -1.08 -4.87 17.18
N GLY A 76 -1.26 -4.32 18.40
CA GLY A 76 -0.18 -3.81 19.22
C GLY A 76 0.49 -2.55 18.66
N VAL A 77 -0.21 -1.82 17.78
CA VAL A 77 0.26 -0.56 17.19
C VAL A 77 0.10 0.55 18.23
N ARG A 78 1.20 1.24 18.56
CA ARG A 78 1.15 2.40 19.46
C ARG A 78 0.49 3.57 18.73
N VAL A 79 -0.45 4.25 19.40
CA VAL A 79 -1.09 5.47 18.89
C VAL A 79 -0.59 6.67 19.69
N ARG A 80 -0.17 7.73 18.99
CA ARG A 80 0.38 8.96 19.57
C ARG A 80 -0.27 10.22 18.96
N PRO A 81 -0.22 11.38 19.63
CA PRO A 81 -0.65 12.65 19.06
C PRO A 81 0.11 12.99 17.77
N LEU A 82 -0.55 13.60 16.80
CA LEU A 82 0.04 13.94 15.50
C LEU A 82 1.24 14.89 15.65
N ALA A 83 1.19 15.79 16.64
CA ALA A 83 2.24 16.74 16.94
C ALA A 83 3.61 16.10 17.25
N GLU A 84 3.64 14.84 17.69
CA GLU A 84 4.86 14.10 18.04
C GLU A 84 5.54 13.43 16.82
N ALA A 85 4.93 13.47 15.63
CA ALA A 85 5.36 12.67 14.49
C ALA A 85 6.64 13.17 13.78
N LEU A 86 7.14 14.37 14.06
CA LEU A 86 8.00 15.08 13.11
C LEU A 86 9.50 14.76 13.19
N GLU A 87 9.94 13.89 14.10
CA GLU A 87 11.36 13.59 14.29
C GLU A 87 11.85 12.28 13.63
N ALA A 88 10.96 11.32 13.32
CA ALA A 88 11.35 10.02 12.76
C ALA A 88 11.00 9.86 11.26
N PRO A 89 11.65 8.91 10.55
CA PRO A 89 11.31 8.65 9.15
C PRO A 89 9.87 8.17 9.01
N VAL A 90 9.06 8.93 8.26
CA VAL A 90 7.65 8.62 8.00
C VAL A 90 7.55 7.54 6.94
N ARG A 91 6.78 6.49 7.18
CA ARG A 91 6.57 5.37 6.24
C ARG A 91 5.42 5.65 5.28
N LYS A 92 4.31 6.14 5.83
CA LYS A 92 3.17 6.61 5.06
C LYS A 92 2.40 7.69 5.80
N VAL A 93 1.65 8.47 5.04
CA VAL A 93 0.59 9.33 5.56
C VAL A 93 -0.72 8.82 4.95
N GLY A 94 -1.75 8.69 5.78
CA GLY A 94 -3.06 8.21 5.36
C GLY A 94 -4.17 9.15 5.84
N VAL A 95 -5.27 9.13 5.12
CA VAL A 95 -6.51 9.84 5.46
C VAL A 95 -7.66 8.86 5.28
N GLU A 96 -8.37 8.61 6.38
CA GLU A 96 -9.63 7.87 6.39
C GLU A 96 -10.76 8.88 6.48
N ALA A 97 -11.66 8.88 5.49
CA ALA A 97 -12.80 9.79 5.45
C ALA A 97 -13.87 9.28 4.49
N GLU A 98 -15.06 9.89 4.56
CA GLU A 98 -16.12 9.70 3.58
C GLU A 98 -15.66 10.12 2.17
N ALA A 99 -16.27 9.51 1.15
CA ALA A 99 -15.88 9.68 -0.25
C ALA A 99 -15.85 11.17 -0.66
N GLU A 100 -16.82 11.97 -0.24
CA GLU A 100 -16.89 13.40 -0.58
C GLU A 100 -15.74 14.21 0.01
N VAL A 101 -15.18 13.79 1.15
CA VAL A 101 -14.00 14.44 1.75
C VAL A 101 -12.75 14.07 0.97
N LEU A 102 -12.61 12.79 0.60
CA LEU A 102 -11.49 12.31 -0.21
C LEU A 102 -11.50 12.92 -1.61
N ASP A 103 -12.68 13.09 -2.23
CA ASP A 103 -12.83 13.76 -3.52
C ASP A 103 -12.34 15.22 -3.45
N ARG A 104 -12.69 15.96 -2.39
CA ARG A 104 -12.18 17.32 -2.17
C ARG A 104 -10.67 17.34 -1.95
N LEU A 105 -10.13 16.37 -1.23
CA LEU A 105 -8.70 16.25 -1.01
C LEU A 105 -7.98 16.01 -2.33
N GLU A 106 -8.41 15.03 -3.12
CA GLU A 106 -7.83 14.73 -4.44
C GLU A 106 -7.89 15.92 -5.40
N LEU A 107 -9.01 16.64 -5.44
CA LEU A 107 -9.14 17.86 -6.23
C LEU A 107 -8.15 18.95 -5.78
N ALA A 108 -8.01 19.15 -4.48
CA ALA A 108 -7.05 20.11 -3.92
C ALA A 108 -5.59 19.72 -4.24
N LEU A 109 -5.29 18.42 -4.21
CA LEU A 109 -3.97 17.87 -4.53
C LEU A 109 -3.62 18.02 -6.01
N ALA A 110 -4.57 17.71 -6.90
CA ALA A 110 -4.39 17.84 -8.35
C ALA A 110 -4.06 19.28 -8.77
N ALA A 111 -4.63 20.27 -8.08
CA ALA A 111 -4.36 21.69 -8.33
C ALA A 111 -2.94 22.15 -7.92
N GLN A 112 -2.26 21.39 -7.04
CA GLN A 112 -0.95 21.75 -6.50
C GLN A 112 0.23 20.93 -7.06
N GLY A 113 -0.06 19.93 -7.91
CA GLY A 113 0.90 19.33 -8.84
C GLY A 113 2.04 18.46 -8.28
N GLU A 114 2.07 18.13 -6.99
CA GLU A 114 3.34 17.64 -6.40
C GLU A 114 3.27 16.45 -5.42
N GLU A 115 2.09 15.93 -5.06
CA GLU A 115 2.00 14.74 -4.19
C GLU A 115 1.23 13.60 -4.87
N ARG A 116 1.88 12.46 -5.06
CA ARG A 116 1.24 11.21 -5.50
C ARG A 116 0.51 10.59 -4.31
N TRP A 117 -0.69 11.08 -4.05
CA TRP A 117 -1.67 10.36 -3.26
C TRP A 117 -2.36 9.32 -4.14
N LEU A 118 -2.77 8.22 -3.54
CA LEU A 118 -3.55 7.20 -4.21
C LEU A 118 -4.65 6.69 -3.28
N ARG A 119 -5.85 6.56 -3.85
CA ARG A 119 -6.99 5.97 -3.17
C ARG A 119 -6.92 4.47 -3.30
N SER A 120 -6.54 3.79 -2.22
CA SER A 120 -6.38 2.33 -2.22
C SER A 120 -7.67 1.60 -1.89
N SER A 121 -8.65 2.29 -1.29
CA SER A 121 -10.02 1.81 -1.10
C SER A 121 -10.99 3.00 -1.09
N PRO A 122 -12.31 2.80 -1.23
CA PRO A 122 -13.27 3.91 -1.33
C PRO A 122 -13.20 4.94 -0.20
N GLY A 123 -12.81 4.53 1.02
CA GLY A 123 -12.70 5.38 2.20
C GLY A 123 -11.27 5.64 2.66
N PHE A 124 -10.25 5.37 1.84
CA PHE A 124 -8.86 5.54 2.24
C PHE A 124 -7.96 6.10 1.13
N LEU A 125 -7.33 7.24 1.44
CA LEU A 125 -6.33 7.90 0.60
C LEU A 125 -4.98 7.88 1.31
N GLU A 126 -3.93 7.46 0.62
CA GLU A 126 -2.59 7.39 1.22
C GLU A 126 -1.48 7.87 0.29
N LEU A 127 -0.36 8.24 0.91
CA LEU A 127 0.92 8.49 0.27
C LEU A 127 2.01 7.74 1.05
N TRP A 128 3.06 7.37 0.35
CA TRP A 128 4.15 6.58 0.93
C TRP A 128 5.51 7.05 0.42
N ALA A 129 6.55 6.29 0.77
CA ALA A 129 7.94 6.60 0.48
C ALA A 129 8.19 7.03 -0.97
N ASP A 130 9.09 8.00 -1.13
CA ASP A 130 9.49 8.54 -2.44
C ASP A 130 9.94 7.43 -3.39
N GLY A 131 9.34 7.39 -4.58
CA GLY A 131 9.69 6.44 -5.63
C GLY A 131 9.42 4.97 -5.29
N ALA A 132 8.66 4.68 -4.24
CA ALA A 132 8.19 3.32 -3.99
C ALA A 132 6.92 3.04 -4.79
N ASP A 133 6.82 1.82 -5.29
CA ASP A 133 5.62 1.21 -5.84
C ASP A 133 5.76 -0.32 -5.70
N LYS A 134 4.65 -1.05 -5.84
CA LYS A 134 4.65 -2.50 -5.69
C LYS A 134 5.48 -3.20 -6.78
N GLY A 135 5.59 -2.62 -7.98
CA GLY A 135 6.37 -3.18 -9.08
C GLY A 135 7.87 -3.17 -8.81
N ARG A 136 8.40 -2.04 -8.32
CA ARG A 136 9.80 -1.91 -7.88
C ARG A 136 10.12 -2.83 -6.71
N ALA A 137 9.20 -2.96 -5.75
CA ALA A 137 9.39 -3.88 -4.62
C ALA A 137 9.39 -5.34 -5.07
N LEU A 138 8.49 -5.71 -6.00
CA LEU A 138 8.48 -7.04 -6.60
C LEU A 138 9.77 -7.32 -7.40
N ALA A 139 10.25 -6.34 -8.16
CA ALA A 139 11.51 -6.44 -8.91
C ALA A 139 12.71 -6.65 -7.97
N TYR A 140 12.79 -5.85 -6.91
CA TYR A 140 13.81 -5.97 -5.89
C TYR A 140 13.78 -7.35 -5.20
N LEU A 141 12.59 -7.82 -4.82
CA LEU A 141 12.41 -9.14 -4.20
C LEU A 141 12.81 -10.28 -5.14
N ALA A 142 12.41 -10.21 -6.40
CA ALA A 142 12.74 -11.22 -7.39
C ALA A 142 14.26 -11.33 -7.58
N ASP A 143 14.95 -10.20 -7.74
CA ASP A 143 16.42 -10.16 -7.84
C ASP A 143 17.09 -10.71 -6.57
N TYR A 144 16.67 -10.24 -5.39
CA TYR A 144 17.19 -10.69 -4.10
C TYR A 144 17.01 -12.21 -3.88
N LEU A 145 15.91 -12.79 -4.37
CA LEU A 145 15.62 -14.23 -4.27
C LEU A 145 16.20 -15.05 -5.43
N GLY A 146 16.84 -14.42 -6.41
CA GLY A 146 17.37 -15.08 -7.60
C GLY A 146 16.29 -15.65 -8.54
N VAL A 147 15.10 -15.05 -8.54
CA VAL A 147 13.98 -15.45 -9.39
C VAL A 147 13.93 -14.55 -10.63
N PRO A 148 14.06 -15.09 -11.86
CA PRO A 148 13.92 -14.29 -13.07
C PRO A 148 12.52 -13.70 -13.20
N GLN A 149 12.40 -12.48 -13.74
CA GLN A 149 11.10 -11.81 -13.99
C GLN A 149 10.11 -12.72 -14.74
N ALA A 150 10.57 -13.48 -15.75
CA ALA A 150 9.71 -14.40 -16.49
C ALA A 150 9.07 -15.53 -15.64
N ARG A 151 9.58 -15.76 -14.42
CA ARG A 151 9.06 -16.73 -13.45
C ARG A 151 8.33 -16.05 -12.28
N THR A 152 7.93 -14.79 -12.42
CA THR A 152 7.13 -14.09 -11.42
C THR A 152 5.67 -14.00 -11.86
N VAL A 153 4.78 -14.08 -10.87
CA VAL A 153 3.34 -13.86 -11.03
C VAL A 153 2.93 -12.77 -10.05
N ALA A 154 2.18 -11.79 -10.52
CA ALA A 154 1.54 -10.80 -9.68
C ALA A 154 0.01 -10.90 -9.82
N ILE A 155 -0.70 -10.88 -8.70
CA ILE A 155 -2.16 -10.87 -8.64
C ILE A 155 -2.57 -9.63 -7.85
N GLY A 156 -3.47 -8.80 -8.40
CA GLY A 156 -3.85 -7.54 -7.78
C GLY A 156 -5.26 -7.09 -8.19
N ASP A 157 -5.83 -6.19 -7.42
CA ASP A 157 -7.19 -5.71 -7.58
C ASP A 157 -7.30 -4.19 -7.72
N GLY A 158 -6.32 -3.45 -7.20
CA GLY A 158 -6.31 -1.99 -7.10
C GLY A 158 -5.35 -1.30 -8.07
N LEU A 159 -5.51 0.03 -8.22
CA LEU A 159 -4.62 0.82 -9.10
C LEU A 159 -3.18 0.91 -8.59
N ASN A 160 -2.96 0.70 -7.29
CA ASN A 160 -1.62 0.54 -6.72
C ASN A 160 -0.91 -0.76 -7.12
N ASP A 161 -1.63 -1.72 -7.71
CA ASP A 161 -1.06 -2.95 -8.23
C ASP A 161 -0.60 -2.83 -9.68
N LEU A 162 -0.95 -1.72 -10.37
CA LEU A 162 -0.70 -1.54 -11.80
C LEU A 162 0.76 -1.82 -12.16
N GLU A 163 1.71 -1.22 -11.43
CA GLU A 163 3.14 -1.37 -11.69
C GLU A 163 3.60 -2.83 -11.49
N MET A 164 3.09 -3.55 -10.49
CA MET A 164 3.49 -4.95 -10.29
C MET A 164 2.85 -5.90 -11.32
N ILE A 165 1.61 -5.62 -11.73
CA ILE A 165 0.91 -6.37 -12.78
C ILE A 165 1.62 -6.20 -14.13
N GLN A 166 2.05 -4.98 -14.45
CA GLN A 166 2.80 -4.71 -15.69
C GLN A 166 4.22 -5.27 -15.65
N TRP A 167 4.86 -5.29 -14.48
CA TRP A 167 6.23 -5.76 -14.34
C TRP A 167 6.34 -7.29 -14.29
N ALA A 168 5.39 -8.01 -13.70
CA ALA A 168 5.51 -9.46 -13.54
C ALA A 168 5.58 -10.21 -14.88
N GLY A 169 6.26 -11.36 -14.91
CA GLY A 169 6.24 -12.25 -16.08
C GLY A 169 4.82 -12.71 -16.45
N LEU A 170 3.94 -12.82 -15.45
CA LEU A 170 2.50 -12.96 -15.61
C LEU A 170 1.75 -12.04 -14.63
N GLY A 171 1.15 -10.98 -15.16
CA GLY A 171 0.23 -10.11 -14.42
C GLY A 171 -1.21 -10.59 -14.50
N ILE A 172 -1.88 -10.74 -13.35
CA ILE A 172 -3.27 -11.18 -13.22
C ILE A 172 -4.10 -10.14 -12.46
N ALA A 173 -5.17 -9.64 -13.07
CA ALA A 173 -6.13 -8.78 -12.38
C ALA A 173 -7.30 -9.61 -11.81
N MET A 174 -7.83 -9.19 -10.67
CA MET A 174 -9.07 -9.72 -10.11
C MET A 174 -10.28 -9.30 -10.97
N GLY A 175 -11.35 -10.10 -10.98
CA GLY A 175 -12.53 -9.81 -11.81
C GLY A 175 -13.26 -8.52 -11.45
N ASN A 176 -13.14 -8.05 -10.21
CA ASN A 176 -13.72 -6.81 -9.69
C ASN A 176 -12.79 -5.59 -9.83
N SER A 177 -11.67 -5.71 -10.55
CA SER A 177 -10.71 -4.63 -10.71
C SER A 177 -11.22 -3.47 -11.57
N ALA A 178 -10.63 -2.29 -11.35
CA ALA A 178 -10.89 -1.13 -12.19
C ALA A 178 -10.49 -1.40 -13.66
N PRO A 179 -11.18 -0.78 -14.65
CA PRO A 179 -10.90 -1.00 -16.07
C PRO A 179 -9.44 -0.79 -16.48
N ALA A 180 -8.75 0.17 -15.86
CA ALA A 180 -7.34 0.44 -16.14
C ALA A 180 -6.42 -0.73 -15.74
N LEU A 181 -6.71 -1.44 -14.65
CA LEU A 181 -5.93 -2.60 -14.23
C LEU A 181 -6.25 -3.82 -15.12
N LEU A 182 -7.53 -4.06 -15.41
CA LEU A 182 -7.97 -5.12 -16.31
C LEU A 182 -7.30 -5.02 -17.69
N ALA A 183 -7.21 -3.80 -18.23
CA ALA A 183 -6.59 -3.55 -19.53
C ALA A 183 -5.07 -3.83 -19.56
N CYS A 184 -4.39 -3.79 -18.41
CA CYS A 184 -2.94 -4.01 -18.32
C CYS A 184 -2.58 -5.47 -17.97
N ALA A 185 -3.53 -6.26 -17.47
CA ALA A 185 -3.27 -7.62 -17.05
C ALA A 185 -3.23 -8.60 -18.23
N THR A 186 -2.36 -9.60 -18.14
CA THR A 186 -2.29 -10.69 -19.13
C THR A 186 -3.43 -11.69 -18.95
N ARG A 187 -3.88 -11.89 -17.71
CA ARG A 187 -5.03 -12.73 -17.37
C ARG A 187 -5.95 -12.01 -16.40
N VAL A 188 -7.23 -12.38 -16.42
CA VAL A 188 -8.21 -11.97 -15.41
C VAL A 188 -8.70 -13.23 -14.70
N THR A 189 -8.74 -13.18 -13.37
CA THR A 189 -9.29 -14.26 -12.53
C THR A 189 -10.68 -13.90 -12.01
N GLY A 190 -11.27 -14.73 -11.15
CA GLY A 190 -12.54 -14.42 -10.46
C GLY A 190 -12.46 -13.18 -9.57
N THR A 191 -13.58 -12.80 -8.97
CA THR A 191 -13.61 -11.68 -8.01
C THR A 191 -13.00 -12.06 -6.66
N ILE A 192 -12.85 -11.08 -5.77
CA ILE A 192 -12.44 -11.30 -4.38
C ILE A 192 -13.40 -12.27 -3.68
N GLU A 193 -14.71 -12.08 -3.88
CA GLU A 193 -15.79 -12.91 -3.30
C GLU A 193 -15.80 -14.34 -3.83
N GLU A 194 -15.20 -14.58 -4.99
CA GLU A 194 -15.08 -15.90 -5.64
C GLU A 194 -13.74 -16.58 -5.34
N ASP A 195 -12.96 -16.08 -4.38
CA ASP A 195 -11.60 -16.56 -4.07
C ASP A 195 -10.68 -16.54 -5.32
N GLY A 196 -10.84 -15.54 -6.19
CA GLY A 196 -10.17 -15.46 -7.49
C GLY A 196 -8.64 -15.59 -7.42
N ALA A 197 -8.00 -15.05 -6.38
CA ALA A 197 -6.57 -15.19 -6.17
C ALA A 197 -6.16 -16.65 -5.89
N ALA A 198 -6.91 -17.35 -5.04
CA ALA A 198 -6.66 -18.77 -4.75
C ALA A 198 -6.88 -19.63 -6.00
N ALA A 199 -7.96 -19.38 -6.75
CA ALA A 199 -8.24 -20.09 -8.00
C ALA A 199 -7.12 -19.91 -9.04
N ALA A 200 -6.57 -18.69 -9.17
CA ALA A 200 -5.43 -18.41 -10.04
C ALA A 200 -4.18 -19.18 -9.61
N ILE A 201 -3.86 -19.18 -8.31
CA ILE A 201 -2.70 -19.92 -7.77
C ILE A 201 -2.85 -21.43 -8.03
N TYR A 202 -4.00 -22.03 -7.72
CA TYR A 202 -4.22 -23.46 -7.96
C TYR A 202 -4.12 -23.84 -9.43
N ARG A 203 -4.63 -22.99 -10.32
CA ARG A 203 -4.49 -23.20 -11.76
C ARG A 203 -3.03 -23.20 -12.19
N LEU A 204 -2.24 -22.22 -11.74
CA LEU A 204 -0.82 -22.13 -12.08
C LEU A 204 -0.03 -23.33 -11.57
N LEU A 205 -0.29 -23.79 -10.34
CA LEU A 205 0.35 -24.99 -9.80
C LEU A 205 0.01 -26.27 -10.59
N ALA A 206 -1.15 -26.31 -11.25
CA ALA A 206 -1.54 -27.41 -12.12
C ALA A 206 -0.94 -27.32 -13.53
N GLU A 207 -0.57 -26.12 -13.99
CA GLU A 207 0.04 -25.87 -15.31
C GLU A 207 1.55 -26.19 -15.35
N GLY A 208 2.22 -26.22 -14.18
CA GLY A 208 3.66 -26.49 -14.03
C GLY A 208 4.52 -25.24 -13.99
#